data_AF-A0A5R2N7A0-F1
#
_entry.id   AF-A0A5R2N7A0-F1
#
_cell.length_a   1.000
_cell.length_b   1.000
_cell.length_c   1.000
_cell.angle_alpha   90.00
_cell.angle_beta   90.00
_cell.angle_gamma   90.00
#
_symmetry.space_group_name_H-M   'P 1'
#
loop_
_entity.id
_entity.type
_entity.pdbx_description
1 polymer ?
#
loop_
_entity_poly.entity_id
_entity_poly.type
_entity_poly.pdbx_seq_one_letter_code
_entity_poly.pdbx_strand_id
1 'polypeptide(L)'
;AVLHPACGAFGVRRPCPAFAASLPQGVSPRQARSLAWVGNAQLRGVGQWLFSRNGDKVLTELNPVITCDKSPAAHACVLAGIGLGVFPDYSVSDDIAEGRLVPVFAEWALPTGGIHAVFPPARFRPAKVRVFVDLLAAAEKKRSRGSAML
;
A
#
# COMPACT_ATOMS: atom_id res chain seq x y z
N ALA A 1 16.89 -6.51 -10.83
CA ALA A 1 16.57 -5.09 -10.56
C ALA A 1 15.56 -5.06 -9.43
N VAL A 2 15.85 -4.33 -8.36
CA VAL A 2 14.89 -4.10 -7.26
C VAL A 2 14.29 -2.73 -7.51
N LEU A 3 12.97 -2.66 -7.58
CA LEU A 3 12.23 -1.41 -7.68
C LEU A 3 11.39 -1.30 -6.41
N HIS A 4 11.42 -0.13 -5.77
CA HIS A 4 10.77 0.10 -4.49
C HIS A 4 9.47 0.88 -4.69
N PRO A 5 8.30 0.22 -4.81
CA PRO A 5 7.03 0.92 -4.70
C PRO A 5 6.89 1.49 -3.28
N ALA A 6 6.51 2.77 -3.21
CA ALA A 6 6.02 3.32 -1.96
C ALA A 6 4.70 2.64 -1.58
N CYS A 7 4.53 2.40 -0.29
CA CYS A 7 3.27 1.96 0.29
C CYS A 7 2.63 3.17 0.97
N GLY A 8 1.35 3.39 0.73
CA GLY A 8 0.53 4.39 1.40
C GLY A 8 -0.61 3.76 2.20
N ALA A 9 -1.05 4.47 3.25
CA ALA A 9 -2.32 4.16 3.89
C ALA A 9 -3.43 4.93 3.17
N PHE A 10 -4.48 4.21 2.78
CA PHE A 10 -5.57 4.76 1.99
C PHE A 10 -6.91 4.45 2.66
N GLY A 11 -7.82 5.42 2.62
CA GLY A 11 -9.22 5.27 3.01
C GLY A 11 -10.13 5.66 1.85
N VAL A 12 -11.45 5.53 2.00
CA VAL A 12 -12.43 5.93 0.96
C VAL A 12 -12.83 7.39 1.15
N ARG A 13 -12.99 8.14 0.03
CA ARG A 13 -13.55 9.51 0.04
C ARG A 13 -15.04 9.54 0.34
N ARG A 14 -15.78 8.58 -0.21
CA ARG A 14 -17.19 8.31 0.07
C ARG A 14 -17.31 7.04 0.88
N PRO A 15 -16.96 7.05 2.17
CA PRO A 15 -17.48 6.00 3.01
C PRO A 15 -18.99 6.17 3.15
N CYS A 16 -19.64 5.16 3.72
CA CYS A 16 -20.83 5.40 4.51
C CYS A 16 -20.64 6.71 5.34
N PRO A 17 -21.61 7.63 5.39
CA PRO A 17 -21.49 8.94 6.06
C PRO A 17 -20.89 8.91 7.47
N ALA A 18 -20.95 7.77 8.16
CA ALA A 18 -20.38 7.57 9.48
C ALA A 18 -18.85 7.57 9.55
N PHE A 19 -18.10 7.07 8.55
CA PHE A 19 -16.66 6.82 8.70
C PHE A 19 -15.78 8.02 8.30
N ALA A 20 -16.08 8.75 7.21
CA ALA A 20 -15.29 9.94 6.82
C ALA A 20 -15.49 11.10 7.79
N ALA A 21 -16.71 11.27 8.32
CA ALA A 21 -17.00 12.26 9.33
C ALA A 21 -16.32 11.94 10.68
N SER A 22 -15.95 10.68 10.92
CA SER A 22 -15.31 10.23 12.15
C SER A 22 -13.79 10.36 12.17
N LEU A 23 -13.13 10.58 11.02
CA LEU A 23 -11.67 10.72 10.98
C LEU A 23 -11.28 12.15 11.39
N PRO A 24 -10.57 12.33 12.53
CA PRO A 24 -10.12 13.65 12.96
C PRO A 24 -9.23 14.29 11.89
N GLN A 25 -9.41 15.57 11.58
CA GLN A 25 -8.42 16.29 10.77
C GLN A 25 -7.08 16.30 11.54
N GLY A 26 -6.03 15.72 10.95
CA GLY A 26 -4.72 15.60 11.60
C GLY A 26 -4.47 14.30 12.37
N VAL A 27 -5.05 13.17 11.96
CA VAL A 27 -4.82 11.87 12.59
C VAL A 27 -3.32 11.57 12.71
N SER A 28 -2.85 11.40 13.94
CA SER A 28 -1.48 10.94 14.22
C SER A 28 -1.42 9.41 14.11
N PRO A 29 -0.34 8.80 13.60
CA PRO A 29 -0.18 7.36 13.60
C PRO A 29 -0.41 6.69 14.95
N ARG A 30 -0.19 7.39 16.08
CA ARG A 30 -0.48 6.87 17.42
C ARG A 30 -1.97 6.51 17.62
N GLN A 31 -2.87 7.17 16.89
CA GLN A 31 -4.30 6.91 16.90
C GLN A 31 -4.70 5.85 15.87
N ALA A 32 -3.76 5.32 15.06
CA ALA A 32 -4.09 4.32 14.06
C ALA A 32 -4.70 3.06 14.70
N ARG A 33 -4.31 2.69 15.93
CA ARG A 33 -4.88 1.55 16.65
C ARG A 33 -6.38 1.64 16.91
N SER A 34 -6.94 2.85 17.06
CA SER A 34 -8.36 3.05 17.34
C SER A 34 -9.23 3.11 16.08
N LEU A 35 -8.63 3.05 14.89
CA LEU A 35 -9.36 3.09 13.62
C LEU A 35 -9.70 1.68 13.14
N ALA A 36 -10.76 1.57 12.34
CA ALA A 36 -11.08 0.32 11.67
C ALA A 36 -10.12 0.09 10.49
N TRP A 37 -9.43 -1.05 10.49
CA TRP A 37 -8.53 -1.45 9.41
C TRP A 37 -9.02 -2.69 8.67
N VAL A 38 -8.77 -2.71 7.37
CA VAL A 38 -8.81 -3.90 6.53
C VAL A 38 -7.37 -4.41 6.41
N GLY A 39 -7.10 -5.55 7.04
CA GLY A 39 -5.79 -6.20 7.02
C GLY A 39 -5.57 -7.01 5.74
N ASN A 40 -4.30 -7.11 5.33
CA ASN A 40 -3.86 -8.08 4.34
C ASN A 40 -2.88 -9.06 4.99
N ALA A 41 -3.27 -10.34 5.10
CA ALA A 41 -2.51 -11.38 5.76
C ALA A 41 -1.14 -11.66 5.11
N GLN A 42 -0.94 -11.25 3.86
CA GLN A 42 0.32 -11.45 3.12
C GLN A 42 1.37 -10.36 3.40
N LEU A 43 0.97 -9.24 3.99
CA LEU A 43 1.91 -8.17 4.36
C LEU A 43 2.65 -8.56 5.63
N ARG A 44 3.97 -8.38 5.64
CA ARG A 44 4.77 -8.59 6.86
C ARG A 44 4.36 -7.55 7.89
N GLY A 45 4.09 -7.98 9.12
CA GLY A 45 3.57 -7.11 10.17
C GLY A 45 2.06 -6.87 10.05
N VAL A 46 1.27 -7.92 9.81
CA VAL A 46 -0.20 -7.87 9.91
C VAL A 46 -0.56 -7.39 11.31
N GLY A 47 -0.78 -6.08 11.42
CA GLY A 47 -1.06 -5.42 12.68
C GLY A 47 0.08 -4.64 13.31
N GLN A 48 1.27 -4.46 12.71
CA GLN A 48 2.28 -3.50 13.17
C GLN A 48 2.93 -2.75 12.01
N TRP A 49 2.74 -1.43 11.97
CA TRP A 49 3.23 -0.57 10.90
C TRP A 49 4.12 0.53 11.45
N LEU A 50 5.25 0.75 10.77
CA LEU A 50 6.21 1.81 11.09
C LEU A 50 5.92 3.03 10.22
N PHE A 51 5.35 4.06 10.82
CA PHE A 51 5.16 5.36 10.20
C PHE A 51 6.42 6.20 10.42
N SER A 52 6.97 6.78 9.35
CA SER A 52 8.17 7.61 9.41
C SER A 52 7.90 8.99 8.83
N ARG A 53 8.32 10.06 9.52
CA ARG A 53 8.21 11.46 9.06
C ARG A 53 9.41 12.26 9.54
N ASN A 54 10.19 12.87 8.65
CA ASN A 54 11.29 13.80 9.01
C ASN A 54 12.25 13.30 10.12
N GLY A 55 12.48 11.98 10.21
CA GLY A 55 13.30 11.36 11.26
C GLY A 55 12.50 10.79 12.44
N ASP A 56 11.27 11.25 12.65
CA ASP A 56 10.34 10.65 13.61
C ASP A 56 9.86 9.29 13.11
N LYS A 57 9.83 8.33 14.02
CA LYS A 57 9.38 6.96 13.78
C LYS A 57 8.33 6.57 14.80
N VAL A 58 7.16 6.17 14.34
CA VAL A 58 6.06 5.72 15.17
C VAL A 58 5.68 4.31 14.72
N LEU A 59 6.04 3.32 15.53
CA LEU A 59 5.54 1.97 15.36
C LEU A 59 4.14 1.91 16.00
N THR A 60 3.13 1.49 15.24
CA THR A 60 1.77 1.37 15.76
C THR A 60 1.16 0.05 15.37
N GLU A 61 0.42 -0.51 16.32
CA GLU A 61 -0.38 -1.69 16.05
C GLU A 61 -1.67 -1.32 15.31
N LEU A 62 -1.90 -1.92 14.15
CA LEU A 62 -3.18 -1.81 13.46
C LEU A 62 -4.08 -2.95 13.94
N ASN A 63 -5.32 -2.63 14.30
CA ASN A 63 -6.28 -3.63 14.73
C ASN A 63 -7.29 -3.88 13.59
N PRO A 64 -7.05 -4.87 12.70
CA PRO A 64 -7.93 -5.11 11.57
C PRO A 64 -9.28 -5.67 12.02
N VAL A 65 -10.37 -5.05 11.58
CA VAL A 65 -11.75 -5.56 11.79
C VAL A 65 -12.05 -6.73 10.85
N ILE A 66 -11.36 -6.78 9.72
CA ILE A 66 -11.38 -7.89 8.77
C ILE A 66 -9.97 -8.07 8.22
N THR A 67 -9.57 -9.32 7.98
CA THR A 67 -8.31 -9.64 7.34
C THR A 67 -8.56 -10.48 6.10
N CYS A 68 -8.01 -10.06 4.97
CA CYS A 68 -8.07 -10.79 3.71
C CYS A 68 -6.69 -11.37 3.37
N ASP A 69 -6.64 -12.50 2.69
CA ASP A 69 -5.40 -13.12 2.20
C ASP A 69 -5.06 -12.71 0.76
N LYS A 70 -5.92 -11.92 0.11
CA LYS A 70 -5.75 -11.40 -1.25
C LYS A 70 -5.93 -9.88 -1.28
N SER A 71 -5.02 -9.19 -1.97
CA SER A 71 -5.09 -7.72 -2.12
C SER A 71 -6.39 -7.23 -2.78
N PRO A 72 -6.94 -7.85 -3.84
CA PRO A 72 -8.22 -7.41 -4.41
C PRO A 72 -9.40 -7.50 -3.45
N ALA A 73 -9.42 -8.51 -2.57
CA ALA A 73 -10.46 -8.65 -1.56
C ALA A 73 -10.35 -7.54 -0.50
N ALA A 74 -9.14 -7.26 -0.02
CA ALA A 74 -8.89 -6.13 0.88
C ALA A 74 -9.29 -4.79 0.23
N HIS A 75 -8.97 -4.60 -1.05
CA HIS A 75 -9.34 -3.41 -1.80
C HIS A 75 -10.85 -3.22 -1.90
N ALA A 76 -11.59 -4.29 -2.24
CA ALA A 76 -13.05 -4.27 -2.28
C ALA A 76 -13.66 -3.95 -0.91
N CYS A 77 -13.10 -4.49 0.18
CA CYS A 77 -13.54 -4.19 1.55
C CYS A 77 -13.35 -2.71 1.90
N VAL A 78 -12.20 -2.14 1.52
CA VAL A 78 -11.93 -0.72 1.71
C VAL A 78 -12.94 0.09 0.91
N LEU A 79 -13.11 -0.15 -0.39
CA LEU A 79 -14.09 0.55 -1.24
C LEU A 79 -15.54 0.44 -0.73
N ALA A 80 -15.90 -0.67 -0.08
CA ALA A 80 -17.20 -0.86 0.58
C ALA A 80 -17.36 -0.04 1.89
N GLY A 81 -16.30 0.64 2.33
CA GLY A 81 -16.30 1.50 3.52
C GLY A 81 -16.10 0.75 4.84
N ILE A 82 -15.54 -0.47 4.81
CA ILE A 82 -15.33 -1.30 6.02
C ILE A 82 -14.22 -0.71 6.92
N GLY A 83 -13.25 0.00 6.34
CA GLY A 83 -12.17 0.64 7.09
C GLY A 83 -11.05 1.18 6.20
N LEU A 84 -9.91 1.47 6.81
CA LEU A 84 -8.66 1.89 6.15
C LEU A 84 -7.87 0.67 5.66
N GLY A 85 -7.16 0.79 4.55
CA GLY A 85 -6.25 -0.26 4.07
C GLY A 85 -4.87 0.30 3.73
N VAL A 86 -3.88 -0.58 3.72
CA VAL A 86 -2.54 -0.25 3.22
C VAL A 86 -2.37 -0.91 1.86
N PHE A 87 -2.06 -0.11 0.85
CA PHE A 87 -1.90 -0.58 -0.52
C PHE A 87 -0.61 0.00 -1.13
N PRO A 88 -0.02 -0.71 -2.09
CA PRO A 88 0.95 -0.10 -3.00
C PRO A 88 0.25 0.94 -3.88
N ASP A 89 0.88 2.09 -4.06
CA ASP A 89 0.31 3.23 -4.81
C ASP A 89 -0.15 2.84 -6.21
N TYR A 90 0.62 1.97 -6.88
CA TYR A 90 0.33 1.52 -8.25
C TYR A 90 -0.97 0.72 -8.39
N SER A 91 -1.50 0.18 -7.28
CA SER A 91 -2.71 -0.64 -7.28
C SER A 91 -3.98 0.16 -7.06
N VAL A 92 -3.84 1.40 -6.56
CA VAL A 92 -4.94 2.28 -6.16
C VAL A 92 -4.89 3.64 -6.87
N SER A 93 -3.95 3.82 -7.82
CA SER A 93 -3.77 5.08 -8.55
C SER A 93 -5.04 5.57 -9.21
N ASP A 94 -5.79 4.66 -9.83
CA ASP A 94 -7.03 4.98 -10.56
C ASP A 94 -8.14 5.35 -9.57
N ASP A 95 -8.23 4.62 -8.46
CA ASP A 95 -9.19 4.91 -7.39
C ASP A 95 -8.92 6.27 -6.71
N ILE A 96 -7.65 6.66 -6.59
CA ILE A 96 -7.26 7.98 -6.08
C ILE A 96 -7.60 9.07 -7.10
N ALA A 97 -7.26 8.86 -8.37
CA ALA A 97 -7.54 9.81 -9.46
C ALA A 97 -9.05 10.06 -9.63
N GLU A 98 -9.87 9.01 -9.51
CA GLU A 98 -11.33 9.10 -9.52
C GLU A 98 -11.92 9.63 -8.19
N GLY A 99 -11.09 9.81 -7.17
CA GLY A 99 -11.53 10.24 -5.84
C GLY A 99 -12.42 9.21 -5.13
N ARG A 100 -12.33 7.94 -5.48
CA ARG A 100 -12.93 6.83 -4.72
C ARG A 100 -12.14 6.59 -3.43
N LEU A 101 -10.81 6.64 -3.52
CA LEU A 101 -9.89 6.57 -2.39
C LEU A 101 -9.23 7.92 -2.11
N VAL A 102 -8.86 8.15 -0.85
CA VAL A 102 -8.13 9.31 -0.36
C VAL A 102 -6.96 8.84 0.51
N PRO A 103 -5.75 9.38 0.32
CA PRO A 103 -4.62 9.07 1.19
C PRO A 103 -4.88 9.56 2.61
N VAL A 104 -4.62 8.68 3.58
CA VAL A 104 -4.68 8.97 5.01
C VAL A 104 -3.26 8.90 5.56
N PHE A 105 -2.91 9.76 6.51
CA PHE A 105 -1.53 9.91 6.98
C PHE A 105 -0.54 10.32 5.86
N ALA A 106 -0.97 11.14 4.89
CA ALA A 106 -0.13 11.54 3.75
C ALA A 106 1.23 12.15 4.13
N GLU A 107 1.36 12.71 5.34
CA GLU A 107 2.62 13.25 5.86
C GLU A 107 3.59 12.17 6.40
N TRP A 108 3.18 10.91 6.43
CA TRP A 108 3.92 9.78 6.98
C TRP A 108 4.20 8.72 5.92
N ALA A 109 5.45 8.31 5.82
CA ALA A 109 5.86 7.21 4.96
C ALA A 109 5.69 5.87 5.69
N LEU A 110 5.16 4.88 4.97
CA LEU A 110 5.13 3.48 5.41
C LEU A 110 6.33 2.70 4.84
N PRO A 111 6.62 1.50 5.36
CA PRO A 111 7.68 0.65 4.82
C PRO A 111 7.41 0.35 3.35
N THR A 112 8.42 0.61 2.52
CA THR A 112 8.35 0.34 1.09
C THR A 112 8.70 -1.11 0.80
N GLY A 113 7.92 -1.73 -0.10
CA GLY A 113 8.22 -3.06 -0.61
C GLY A 113 9.22 -3.00 -1.76
N GLY A 114 9.63 -4.16 -2.27
CA GLY A 114 10.37 -4.29 -3.52
C GLY A 114 9.63 -5.21 -4.49
N ILE A 115 9.61 -4.90 -5.79
CA ILE A 115 9.21 -5.86 -6.83
C ILE A 115 10.45 -6.63 -7.25
N HIS A 116 10.38 -7.96 -7.15
CA HIS A 116 11.50 -8.86 -7.40
C HIS A 116 11.13 -9.92 -8.44
N ALA A 117 12.01 -10.11 -9.43
CA ALA A 117 11.96 -11.28 -10.29
C ALA A 117 12.79 -12.41 -9.66
N VAL A 118 12.12 -13.48 -9.21
CA VAL A 118 12.74 -14.60 -8.49
C VAL A 118 12.88 -15.79 -9.43
N PHE A 119 14.06 -16.40 -9.46
CA PHE A 119 14.36 -17.57 -10.28
C PHE A 119 15.12 -18.60 -9.43
N PRO A 120 14.93 -19.90 -9.69
CA PRO A 120 15.79 -20.93 -9.10
C PRO A 120 17.26 -20.69 -9.45
N PRO A 121 18.20 -21.18 -8.62
CA PRO A 121 19.61 -21.20 -8.97
C PRO A 121 19.81 -21.95 -10.30
N ALA A 122 20.39 -21.29 -11.28
CA ALA A 122 20.62 -21.86 -12.60
C ALA A 122 22.04 -21.53 -13.07
N ARG A 123 22.79 -22.56 -13.48
CA ARG A 123 24.16 -22.43 -14.00
C ARG A 123 24.20 -21.64 -15.31
N PHE A 124 23.12 -21.71 -16.09
CA PHE A 124 22.92 -20.94 -17.29
C PHE A 124 21.48 -20.42 -17.34
N ARG A 125 21.30 -19.11 -17.53
CA ARG A 125 19.98 -18.49 -17.71
C ARG A 125 19.74 -18.26 -19.20
N PRO A 126 18.69 -18.85 -19.80
CA PRO A 126 18.40 -18.67 -21.22
C PRO A 126 18.29 -17.19 -21.60
N ALA A 127 18.83 -16.80 -22.75
CA ALA A 127 18.84 -15.41 -23.20
C ALA A 127 17.44 -14.77 -23.23
N LYS A 128 16.41 -15.55 -23.62
CA LYS A 128 15.00 -15.12 -23.60
C LYS A 128 14.52 -14.66 -22.22
N VAL A 129 14.95 -15.33 -21.14
CA VAL A 129 14.56 -14.98 -19.77
C VAL A 129 15.23 -13.68 -19.34
N ARG A 130 16.51 -13.50 -19.70
CA ARG A 130 17.22 -12.24 -19.43
C ARG A 130 16.55 -11.06 -20.14
N VAL A 131 16.30 -11.18 -21.44
CA VAL A 131 15.63 -10.14 -22.23
C VAL A 131 14.23 -9.84 -21.65
N PHE A 132 13.47 -10.87 -21.28
CA PHE A 132 12.17 -10.68 -20.64
C PHE A 132 12.25 -9.92 -19.30
N VAL A 133 13.22 -10.27 -18.44
CA VAL A 133 13.45 -9.56 -17.18
C VAL A 133 13.88 -8.12 -17.42
N ASP A 134 14.71 -7.86 -18.42
CA ASP A 134 15.14 -6.52 -18.78
C ASP A 134 13.96 -5.66 -19.27
N LEU A 135 13.06 -6.26 -20.07
CA LEU A 135 11.81 -5.62 -20.50
C LEU A 135 10.89 -5.31 -19.32
N LEU A 136 10.69 -6.26 -18.40
CA LEU A 136 9.89 -6.03 -17.19
C LEU A 136 10.50 -4.92 -16.32
N ALA A 137 11.81 -4.94 -16.09
CA ALA A 137 12.49 -3.92 -15.31
C ALA A 137 12.37 -2.53 -15.95
N ALA A 138 12.41 -2.44 -17.29
CA ALA A 138 12.20 -1.19 -18.01
C ALA A 138 10.73 -0.71 -17.92
N ALA A 139 9.76 -1.61 -18.02
CA ALA A 139 8.34 -1.29 -17.88
C ALA A 139 8.00 -0.79 -16.47
N GLU A 140 8.48 -1.49 -15.44
CA GLU A 140 8.24 -1.12 -14.05
C GLU A 140 8.91 0.22 -13.68
N LYS A 141 10.08 0.53 -14.22
CA LYS A 141 10.71 1.87 -14.07
C LYS A 141 9.85 2.98 -14.67
N LYS A 142 9.12 2.71 -15.77
CA LYS A 142 8.19 3.69 -16.35
C LYS A 142 6.98 3.86 -15.44
N ARG A 143 6.45 2.76 -14.87
CA ARG A 143 5.31 2.78 -13.94
C ARG A 143 5.62 3.51 -12.63
N SER A 144 6.78 3.27 -12.03
CA SER A 144 7.17 3.90 -10.76
C SER A 144 7.34 5.41 -10.87
N ARG A 145 7.75 5.93 -12.04
CA ARG A 145 7.87 7.38 -12.29
C ARG A 145 6.50 8.07 -12.35
N GLY A 146 5.45 7.39 -12.80
CA GLY A 146 4.09 7.94 -12.79
C GLY A 146 3.46 7.97 -11.39
N SER A 147 3.85 7.04 -10.51
CA SER A 147 3.32 6.95 -9.15
C SER A 147 3.94 7.95 -8.18
N ALA A 148 5.16 8.42 -8.43
CA ALA A 148 5.87 9.37 -7.57
C ALA A 148 5.43 10.85 -7.72
N MET A 149 4.40 11.12 -8.53
CA MET A 149 3.89 12.46 -8.82
C MET A 149 2.52 12.75 -8.15
N LEU A 150 2.00 11.78 -7.39
CA LEU A 150 0.84 11.91 -6.50
C LEU A 150 1.32 12.07 -5.05
#